data_AF-A0A1M6C996-F1
#
_entry.id   AF-A0A1M6C996-F1
#
_cell.length_a   1.000
_cell.length_b   1.000
_cell.length_c   1.000
_cell.angle_alpha   90.00
_cell.angle_beta   90.00
_cell.angle_gamma   90.00
#
_symmetry.space_group_name_H-M   'P 1'
#
loop_
_entity.id
_entity.type
_entity.pdbx_description
1 polymer ?
#
loop_
_entity_poly.entity_id
_entity_poly.type
_entity_poly.pdbx_seq_one_letter_code
_entity_poly.pdbx_strand_id
1 'polypeptide(L)' 'MKKRGFIIHNSKRYEYEIDEQGFVWLLIEPGKTNIGQIKPVNSHSDIEKILHEMLDGGGY' A
#
# COMPACT_ATOMS: atom_id res chain seq x y z
N MET A 1 -8.48 -13.31 -4.66
CA MET A 1 -8.09 -12.51 -5.86
C MET A 1 -7.24 -11.33 -5.41
N LYS A 2 -5.98 -11.31 -5.81
CA LYS A 2 -5.07 -10.20 -5.54
C LYS A 2 -5.46 -8.97 -6.37
N LYS A 3 -5.44 -7.78 -5.76
CA LYS A 3 -5.64 -6.50 -6.48
C LYS A 3 -4.31 -5.76 -6.55
N ARG A 4 -4.06 -5.07 -7.65
CA ARG A 4 -2.86 -4.25 -7.83
C ARG A 4 -3.26 -2.84 -8.23
N GLY A 5 -2.43 -1.89 -7.84
CA GLY A 5 -2.59 -0.49 -8.21
C GLY A 5 -1.27 0.25 -8.09
N PHE A 6 -1.32 1.54 -8.35
CA PHE A 6 -0.22 2.44 -8.09
C PHE A 6 -0.74 3.75 -7.52
N ILE A 7 0.11 4.46 -6.79
CA ILE A 7 -0.12 5.84 -6.37
C ILE A 7 1.07 6.71 -6.81
N ILE A 8 0.83 8.01 -6.94
CA ILE A 8 1.89 9.00 -7.13
C ILE A 8 2.06 9.76 -5.82
N HIS A 9 3.20 9.62 -5.17
CA HIS A 9 3.53 10.35 -3.95
C HIS A 9 4.88 11.05 -4.11
N ASN A 10 4.94 12.35 -3.81
CA ASN A 10 6.14 13.18 -3.97
C ASN A 10 6.80 13.03 -5.37
N SER A 11 5.97 13.07 -6.42
CA SER A 11 6.38 12.88 -7.83
C SER A 11 7.03 11.53 -8.15
N LYS A 12 6.95 10.56 -7.24
CA LYS A 12 7.38 9.17 -7.45
C LYS A 12 6.18 8.25 -7.55
N ARG A 13 6.27 7.28 -8.45
CA ARG A 13 5.26 6.22 -8.59
C ARG A 13 5.60 5.07 -7.66
N TYR A 14 4.63 4.68 -6.83
CA TYR A 14 4.71 3.52 -5.96
C TYR A 14 3.65 2.51 -6.39
N GLU A 15 4.08 1.28 -6.63
CA GLU A 15 3.17 0.18 -6.95
C GLU A 15 2.81 -0.58 -5.67
N TYR A 16 1.58 -1.08 -5.60
CA TYR A 16 1.12 -1.85 -4.46
C TYR A 16 0.28 -3.05 -4.87
N GLU A 17 0.27 -4.06 -4.02
CA GLU A 17 -0.58 -5.25 -4.09
C GLU A 17 -1.42 -5.35 -2.82
N ILE A 18 -2.70 -5.64 -2.98
CA ILE A 18 -3.58 -6.07 -1.89
C ILE A 18 -3.70 -7.58 -2.01
N ASP A 19 -3.26 -8.27 -0.95
CA ASP A 19 -3.39 -9.72 -0.89
C ASP A 19 -4.84 -10.16 -0.63
N GLU A 20 -5.04 -11.47 -0.56
CA GLU A 20 -6.38 -12.05 -0.39
C GLU A 20 -6.98 -11.81 0.99
N GLN A 21 -6.15 -11.46 1.97
CA GLN A 21 -6.57 -11.13 3.32
C GLN A 21 -6.88 -9.63 3.46
N GLY A 22 -6.64 -8.83 2.42
CA GLY A 22 -6.85 -7.38 2.43
C GLY A 22 -5.65 -6.61 2.96
N PHE A 23 -4.46 -7.19 3.08
CA PHE A 23 -3.27 -6.44 3.46
C PHE A 23 -2.61 -5.82 2.22
N VAL A 24 -2.32 -4.53 2.32
CA VAL A 24 -1.55 -3.77 1.34
C VAL A 24 -0.04 -3.99 1.50
N TRP A 25 0.61 -4.24 0.37
CA TRP A 25 2.06 -4.42 0.23
C TRP A 25 2.59 -3.47 -0.82
N LEU A 26 3.58 -2.64 -0.49
CA LEU A 26 4.31 -1.85 -1.47
C LEU A 26 5.29 -2.76 -2.23
N LEU A 27 5.32 -2.64 -3.55
CA LEU A 27 6.26 -3.36 -4.41
C LEU A 27 7.51 -2.47 -4.56
N ILE A 28 8.56 -2.80 -3.80
CA ILE A 28 9.82 -2.05 -3.75
C ILE A 28 10.94 -3.04 -4.02
N GLU A 29 11.64 -2.88 -5.14
CA GLU A 29 12.74 -3.77 -5.53
C GLU A 29 13.80 -3.89 -4.43
N PRO A 30 14.26 -5.11 -4.08
CA PRO A 30 14.04 -6.39 -4.77
C PRO A 30 12.84 -7.22 -4.29
N GLY A 31 11.90 -6.63 -3.55
CA GLY A 31 10.81 -7.37 -2.92
C GLY A 31 9.52 -6.58 -2.71
N LYS A 32 8.89 -6.81 -1.57
CA LYS A 32 7.68 -6.09 -1.15
C LYS A 32 7.67 -5.87 0.35
N THR A 33 7.15 -4.72 0.77
CA THR A 33 7.07 -4.33 2.18
C THR A 33 5.61 -4.17 2.59
N ASN A 34 5.23 -4.74 3.73
CA ASN A 34 3.92 -4.48 4.32
C ASN A 34 3.91 -3.06 4.89
N ILE A 35 2.85 -2.31 4.64
CA ILE A 35 2.73 -0.94 5.11
C ILE A 35 2.34 -0.84 6.61
N GLY A 36 2.72 -1.81 7.45
CA GLY A 36 2.50 -1.77 8.90
C GLY A 36 1.03 -1.68 9.35
N GLN A 37 0.06 -2.02 8.50
CA GLN A 37 -1.35 -1.86 8.85
C GLN A 37 -1.77 -2.87 9.93
N ILE A 38 -2.52 -2.41 10.94
CA ILE A 38 -3.03 -3.27 12.02
C ILE A 38 -4.23 -4.10 11.56
N LYS A 39 -4.97 -3.60 10.57
CA LYS A 39 -6.21 -4.21 10.05
C LYS A 39 -6.21 -4.23 8.53
N PRO A 40 -6.79 -5.27 7.90
CA PRO A 40 -6.89 -5.33 6.45
C PRO A 40 -7.86 -4.28 5.91
N VAL A 41 -7.61 -3.84 4.69
CA VAL A 41 -8.49 -2.95 3.94
C VAL A 41 -9.73 -3.70 3.45
N ASN A 42 -10.85 -2.98 3.34
CA ASN A 42 -12.10 -3.50 2.80
C ASN A 42 -12.63 -2.58 1.68
N SER A 43 -13.83 -2.84 1.19
CA SER A 43 -14.44 -2.08 0.08
C SER A 43 -14.65 -0.59 0.36
N HIS A 44 -14.65 -0.17 1.63
CA HIS A 44 -14.83 1.22 2.06
C HIS A 44 -13.50 1.89 2.45
N SER A 45 -12.38 1.16 2.40
CA SER A 45 -11.08 1.71 2.75
C SER A 45 -10.56 2.60 1.63
N ASP A 46 -10.10 3.79 2.01
CA ASP A 46 -9.38 4.70 1.13
C ASP A 46 -7.90 4.32 1.09
N ILE A 47 -7.56 3.44 0.15
CA ILE A 47 -6.20 2.89 0.01
C ILE A 47 -5.19 3.98 -0.33
N GLU A 48 -5.59 4.97 -1.14
CA GLU A 48 -4.71 6.07 -1.55
C GLU A 48 -4.32 6.91 -0.33
N LYS A 49 -5.30 7.30 0.48
CA LYS A 49 -5.04 8.01 1.74
C LYS A 49 -4.13 7.21 2.68
N ILE A 50 -4.41 5.93 2.89
CA ILE A 50 -3.61 5.05 3.77
C ILE A 50 -2.15 5.01 3.31
N LEU A 51 -1.93 4.84 2.00
CA LEU A 51 -0.59 4.77 1.44
C LEU A 51 0.16 6.11 1.54
N HIS A 52 -0.53 7.24 1.36
CA HIS A 52 0.06 8.56 1.58
C HIS A 52 0.49 8.77 3.03
N GLU A 53 -0.39 8.50 4.00
CA GLU A 53 -0.08 8.62 5.43
C GLU A 53 1.11 7.74 5.82
N MET A 54 1.19 6.52 5.27
CA MET A 54 2.31 5.61 5.51
C MET A 54 3.63 6.09 4.92
N LEU A 55 3.61 6.62 3.68
CA LEU A 55 4.80 7.15 3.02
C LEU A 55 5.29 8.45 3.69
N ASP A 56 4.37 9.32 4.12
CA ASP A 56 4.70 10.53 4.89
C ASP A 56 5.28 10.20 6.27
N GLY A 57 4.80 9.13 6.91
CA GLY A 57 5.29 8.64 8.20
C GLY A 57 6.65 7.93 8.13
N GLY A 58 7.20 7.69 6.93
CA GLY A 58 8.44 6.94 6.73
C GLY A 58 8.36 5.48 7.18
N GLY A 59 7.15 4.93 7.31
CA GLY A 59 6.92 3.58 7.82
C GLY A 59 7.17 2.53 6.74
N TYR A 60 8.37 1.97 6.70
CA TYR A 60 8.71 0.76 5.95
C TYR A 60 9.92 0.03 6.53
#